data_AF-A0A6I1JZ12-F1
#
_entry.id   AF-A0A6I1JZ12-F1
#
_cell.length_a   1.000
_cell.length_b   1.000
_cell.length_c   1.000
_cell.angle_alpha   90.00
_cell.angle_beta   90.00
_cell.angle_gamma   90.00
#
_symmetry.space_group_name_H-M   'P 1'
#
loop_
_entity.id
_entity.type
_entity.pdbx_description
1 polymer ?
#
loop_
_entity_poly.entity_id
_entity_poly.type
_entity_poly.pdbx_seq_one_letter_code
_entity_poly.pdbx_strand_id
1 'polypeptide(L)'
;MFRARTLSLAITALLVSAGAFAQAPLQSGLVATASDGQRSAKFALPTPNFTLLPGESIHPALKPEFKVEWQGVLKLSRSGRHTLHADAKVFVDGKEIQGRPTQLEAGERALKIEFTRKPGATARLQLQWESEHFAREPVPHTAFGNRELAWPGSVEEQLAAKGASPAPLQEFHRLTRQLKCGECHEFYGPAKRELEGAEAPPSLTDAGNKLRASWLARVLVDNKRVRPWMKLAPEHGGEAARPLVNLFAQQAGAELGEGATVPPPSPTHVAEGVKLLGKGEGGLACINCHDFAGHRSAGDLRGPDMTEMHARIRTDWLLRWLREPSRLQPGTAMPAFFSDMPAAQAQAKMAALASVLAGGKSLPLPEGLLEGPQDYRLVVRDEPVVFRTFIADSSTRSIAVGLPGGVSYVFDAEQCRVRFAWSGEFLDVTKVWTGRGGGQAAALGKRFFTAPDGHPLRIGNPDVEPTVKFRGYRLVNKLPEFDFEVNGVPVRQRVRKATAEDSLDWEFELGPTNETVWYMTRTGIITTFASGIGQSENGRLRLTPGTRRFEVMVSQGKGRAN
;
A
#
# COMPACT_ATOMS: atom_id res chain seq x y z
N MET A 1 -18.08 -84.11 49.57
CA MET A 1 -16.63 -84.05 49.22
C MET A 1 -16.52 -83.67 47.76
N PHE A 2 -15.61 -82.74 47.44
CA PHE A 2 -15.29 -82.16 46.12
C PHE A 2 -16.34 -81.25 45.48
N ARG A 3 -16.00 -80.09 44.91
CA ARG A 3 -14.97 -79.05 45.17
C ARG A 3 -15.34 -77.93 44.20
N ALA A 4 -15.29 -76.68 44.65
CA ALA A 4 -15.39 -75.49 43.81
C ALA A 4 -14.35 -75.49 42.67
N ARG A 5 -14.67 -74.84 41.54
CA ARG A 5 -13.75 -73.93 40.81
C ARG A 5 -14.46 -73.12 39.72
N THR A 6 -14.40 -71.81 39.94
CA THR A 6 -14.43 -70.66 39.01
C THR A 6 -13.80 -70.92 37.63
N LEU A 7 -14.39 -70.36 36.56
CA LEU A 7 -13.69 -69.43 35.64
C LEU A 7 -14.62 -68.74 34.61
N SER A 8 -14.42 -67.42 34.54
CA SER A 8 -14.47 -66.51 33.37
C SER A 8 -15.78 -66.08 32.69
N LEU A 9 -16.05 -64.78 32.87
CA LEU A 9 -16.82 -63.86 32.04
C LEU A 9 -16.77 -64.22 30.54
N ALA A 10 -17.94 -64.50 29.96
CA ALA A 10 -18.16 -64.35 28.54
C ALA A 10 -18.35 -62.86 28.24
N ILE A 11 -17.31 -62.20 27.73
CA ILE A 11 -17.44 -60.92 27.05
C ILE A 11 -18.16 -61.20 25.74
N THR A 12 -19.43 -60.80 25.66
CA THR A 12 -20.20 -60.77 24.42
C THR A 12 -19.49 -59.84 23.46
N ALA A 13 -18.88 -60.41 22.42
CA ALA A 13 -18.35 -59.66 21.29
C ALA A 13 -19.54 -58.94 20.63
N LEU A 14 -19.61 -57.62 20.81
CA LEU A 14 -20.35 -56.77 19.89
C LEU A 14 -19.65 -56.87 18.54
N LEU A 15 -20.21 -57.67 17.65
CA LEU A 15 -20.06 -57.53 16.21
C LEU A 15 -20.57 -56.13 15.85
N VAL A 16 -19.66 -55.15 15.83
CA VAL A 16 -19.89 -53.88 15.15
C VAL A 16 -19.86 -54.20 13.67
N SER A 17 -21.05 -54.42 13.11
CA SER A 17 -21.27 -54.36 11.67
C SER A 17 -20.67 -53.08 11.12
N ALA A 18 -19.80 -53.21 10.11
CA ALA A 18 -19.24 -52.11 9.35
C ALA A 18 -20.37 -51.37 8.61
N GLY A 19 -21.06 -50.47 9.32
CA GLY A 19 -21.83 -49.40 8.73
C GLY A 19 -20.86 -48.41 8.12
N ALA A 20 -21.03 -48.11 6.84
CA ALA A 20 -20.31 -47.07 6.13
C ALA A 20 -20.61 -45.69 6.74
N PHE A 21 -19.95 -45.36 7.84
CA PHE A 21 -19.67 -43.97 8.17
C PHE A 21 -18.72 -43.46 7.09
N ALA A 22 -19.13 -42.44 6.34
CA ALA A 22 -18.23 -41.72 5.44
C ALA A 22 -16.98 -41.35 6.24
N GLN A 23 -15.82 -41.93 5.90
CA GLN A 23 -14.57 -41.57 6.56
C GLN A 23 -14.39 -40.06 6.41
N ALA A 24 -14.26 -39.36 7.54
CA ALA A 24 -14.13 -37.91 7.53
C ALA A 24 -12.99 -37.50 6.56
N PRO A 25 -13.18 -36.48 5.69
CA PRO A 25 -12.26 -36.19 4.60
C PRO A 25 -10.87 -35.87 5.13
N LEU A 26 -9.84 -36.51 4.58
CA LEU A 26 -8.46 -36.28 5.00
C LEU A 26 -8.05 -34.83 4.73
N GLN A 27 -7.80 -34.05 5.78
CA GLN A 27 -7.31 -32.66 5.66
C GLN A 27 -5.79 -32.61 5.80
N SER A 28 -5.15 -31.60 5.21
CA SER A 28 -3.70 -31.45 5.23
C SER A 28 -3.17 -31.15 6.64
N GLY A 29 -2.09 -31.81 7.03
CA GLY A 29 -1.37 -31.58 8.29
C GLY A 29 -1.45 -32.72 9.28
N LEU A 30 -0.73 -32.57 10.40
CA LEU A 30 -0.67 -33.52 11.51
C LEU A 30 -1.18 -32.87 12.78
N VAL A 31 -1.70 -33.70 13.68
CA VAL A 31 -2.11 -33.27 15.02
C VAL A 31 -0.99 -33.62 15.99
N ALA A 32 -0.52 -32.64 16.74
CA ALA A 32 0.45 -32.78 17.81
C ALA A 32 -0.24 -32.76 19.17
N THR A 33 0.21 -33.65 20.06
CA THR A 33 -0.05 -33.59 21.50
C THR A 33 1.30 -33.44 22.21
N ALA A 34 1.53 -32.29 22.83
CA ALA A 34 2.76 -31.98 23.56
C ALA A 34 2.51 -31.83 25.06
N SER A 35 3.52 -32.14 25.87
CA SER A 35 3.47 -32.02 27.34
C SER A 35 4.84 -31.70 27.92
N ASP A 36 4.88 -30.85 28.95
CA ASP A 36 6.06 -30.55 29.77
C ASP A 36 6.05 -31.27 31.14
N GLY A 37 5.13 -32.24 31.31
CA GLY A 37 4.89 -32.94 32.57
C GLY A 37 3.94 -32.23 33.54
N GLN A 38 3.66 -30.94 33.37
CA GLN A 38 2.67 -30.19 34.17
C GLN A 38 1.46 -29.76 33.34
N ARG A 39 1.68 -29.39 32.09
CA ARG A 39 0.68 -28.92 31.13
C ARG A 39 0.73 -29.79 29.88
N SER A 40 -0.40 -29.84 29.18
CA SER A 40 -0.49 -30.43 27.86
C SER A 40 -1.11 -29.43 26.88
N ALA A 41 -0.70 -29.51 25.62
CA ALA A 41 -1.25 -28.73 24.53
C ALA A 41 -1.50 -29.65 23.34
N LYS A 42 -2.68 -29.53 22.71
CA LYS A 42 -3.03 -30.21 21.46
C LYS A 42 -3.19 -29.16 20.37
N PHE A 43 -2.46 -29.29 19.27
CA PHE A 43 -2.43 -28.33 18.17
C PHE A 43 -2.19 -29.04 16.84
N ALA A 44 -2.35 -28.34 15.72
CA ALA A 44 -2.14 -28.91 14.40
C ALA A 44 -1.15 -28.05 13.61
N LEU A 45 -0.25 -28.69 12.87
CA LEU A 45 0.66 -28.01 11.95
C LEU A 45 0.71 -28.74 10.60
N PRO A 46 0.98 -28.03 9.49
CA PRO A 46 1.15 -28.66 8.18
C PRO A 46 2.30 -29.67 8.11
N THR A 47 3.32 -29.52 8.96
CA THR A 47 4.47 -30.44 9.06
C THR A 47 4.89 -30.59 10.51
N PRO A 48 5.55 -31.70 10.89
CA PRO A 48 6.12 -31.86 12.22
C PRO A 48 7.44 -31.08 12.40
N ASN A 49 7.90 -30.35 11.37
CA ASN A 49 9.24 -29.81 11.33
C ASN A 49 9.39 -28.55 12.20
N PHE A 50 10.45 -28.48 13.00
CA PHE A 50 10.79 -27.29 13.79
C PHE A 50 12.30 -27.22 14.09
N THR A 51 12.77 -26.02 14.43
CA THR A 51 14.08 -25.77 15.05
C THR A 51 13.85 -24.81 16.21
N LEU A 52 14.27 -25.18 17.42
CA LEU A 52 14.09 -24.40 18.64
C LEU A 52 15.44 -24.23 19.36
N LEU A 53 15.78 -23.00 19.71
CA LEU A 53 16.94 -22.66 20.54
C LEU A 53 16.75 -23.16 21.98
N PRO A 54 17.83 -23.32 22.79
CA PRO A 54 17.78 -23.91 24.13
C PRO A 54 16.66 -23.39 25.06
N GLY A 55 16.28 -22.12 24.97
CA GLY A 55 15.22 -21.50 25.81
C GLY A 55 13.82 -21.44 25.21
N GLU A 56 13.61 -21.89 23.97
CA GLU A 56 12.31 -21.80 23.29
C GLU A 56 11.43 -23.04 23.57
N SER A 57 10.11 -22.96 23.38
CA SER A 57 9.22 -24.13 23.51
C SER A 57 8.42 -24.36 22.23
N ILE A 58 7.97 -25.61 22.02
CA ILE A 58 7.12 -25.98 20.87
C ILE A 58 5.74 -25.33 20.93
N HIS A 59 5.30 -24.91 22.12
CA HIS A 59 4.02 -24.27 22.33
C HIS A 59 4.13 -23.23 23.46
N PRO A 60 3.54 -22.02 23.34
CA PRO A 60 3.70 -20.94 24.32
C PRO A 60 3.18 -21.30 25.73
N ALA A 61 2.31 -22.30 25.84
CA ALA A 61 1.79 -22.77 27.12
C ALA A 61 2.70 -23.75 27.88
N LEU A 62 3.76 -24.26 27.23
CA LEU A 62 4.64 -25.30 27.75
C LEU A 62 6.04 -24.77 28.05
N LYS A 63 6.73 -25.38 29.01
CA LYS A 63 8.17 -25.11 29.27
C LYS A 63 9.05 -25.58 28.11
N PRO A 64 10.32 -25.13 28.03
CA PRO A 64 11.28 -25.57 27.03
C PRO A 64 11.53 -27.09 27.04
N GLU A 65 11.42 -27.75 28.19
CA GLU A 65 11.45 -29.21 28.31
C GLU A 65 10.09 -29.82 27.96
N PHE A 66 10.00 -30.52 26.83
CA PHE A 66 8.76 -31.13 26.39
C PHE A 66 8.96 -32.48 25.71
N LYS A 67 7.86 -33.24 25.68
CA LYS A 67 7.63 -34.38 24.79
C LYS A 67 6.50 -34.01 23.84
N VAL A 68 6.59 -34.41 22.57
CA VAL A 68 5.52 -34.21 21.58
C VAL A 68 5.31 -35.48 20.78
N GLU A 69 4.04 -35.81 20.58
CA GLU A 69 3.59 -36.90 19.73
C GLU A 69 2.77 -36.32 18.57
N TRP A 70 3.15 -36.63 17.35
CA TRP A 70 2.39 -36.32 16.14
C TRP A 70 1.60 -37.55 15.71
N GLN A 71 0.34 -37.35 15.31
CA GLN A 71 -0.51 -38.37 14.70
C GLN A 71 -1.09 -37.86 13.38
N GLY A 72 -1.27 -38.79 12.43
CA GLY A 72 -1.99 -38.55 11.18
C GLY A 72 -1.73 -39.64 10.16
N VAL A 73 -1.62 -39.22 8.91
CA VAL A 73 -1.47 -40.06 7.71
C VAL A 73 -0.29 -39.53 6.90
N LEU A 74 0.55 -40.45 6.44
CA LEU A 74 1.53 -40.24 5.38
C LEU A 74 0.95 -40.75 4.06
N LYS A 75 0.79 -39.87 3.07
CA LYS A 75 0.33 -40.17 1.72
C LYS A 75 1.52 -40.57 0.85
N LEU A 76 1.50 -41.80 0.35
CA LEU A 76 2.50 -42.31 -0.58
C LEU A 76 1.90 -42.43 -1.97
N SER A 77 2.46 -41.72 -2.96
CA SER A 77 1.96 -41.78 -4.34
C SER A 77 2.33 -43.10 -5.05
N ARG A 78 3.34 -43.84 -4.55
CA ARG A 78 3.86 -45.04 -5.17
C ARG A 78 4.38 -46.03 -4.13
N SER A 79 4.11 -47.32 -4.30
CA SER A 79 4.68 -48.39 -3.48
C SER A 79 6.19 -48.52 -3.74
N GLY A 80 6.96 -48.90 -2.73
CA GLY A 80 8.38 -49.16 -2.87
C GLY A 80 9.10 -49.22 -1.54
N ARG A 81 10.42 -49.36 -1.61
CA ARG A 81 11.28 -49.26 -0.43
C ARG A 81 11.42 -47.79 -0.05
N HIS A 82 11.01 -47.43 1.17
CA HIS A 82 11.11 -46.07 1.71
C HIS A 82 11.88 -46.07 3.03
N THR A 83 12.70 -45.06 3.25
CA THR A 83 13.37 -44.82 4.55
C THR A 83 12.96 -43.44 5.07
N LEU A 84 12.53 -43.36 6.32
CA LEU A 84 12.23 -42.08 6.99
C LEU A 84 13.38 -41.67 7.92
N HIS A 85 13.77 -40.40 7.87
CA HIS A 85 14.92 -39.83 8.56
C HIS A 85 14.48 -38.67 9.46
N ALA A 86 14.74 -38.74 10.78
CA ALA A 86 14.45 -37.72 11.79
C ALA A 86 15.24 -37.98 13.09
N ASP A 87 15.50 -36.95 13.90
CA ASP A 87 15.94 -37.09 15.31
C ASP A 87 14.71 -37.33 16.22
N ALA A 88 13.87 -38.30 15.85
CA ALA A 88 12.64 -38.69 16.53
C ALA A 88 12.33 -40.15 16.22
N LYS A 89 11.48 -40.80 17.02
CA LYS A 89 10.95 -42.11 16.67
C LYS A 89 9.81 -41.93 15.67
N VAL A 90 9.87 -42.64 14.55
CA VAL A 90 8.88 -42.54 13.47
C VAL A 90 8.26 -43.91 13.23
N PHE A 91 6.94 -43.95 13.34
CA PHE A 91 6.12 -45.15 13.16
C PHE A 91 5.21 -44.99 11.95
N VAL A 92 5.22 -45.99 11.08
CA VAL A 92 4.28 -46.10 9.96
C VAL A 92 3.53 -47.41 10.10
N ASP A 93 2.19 -47.34 10.10
CA ASP A 93 1.27 -48.45 10.38
C ASP A 93 1.62 -49.22 11.65
N GLY A 94 2.00 -48.48 12.69
CA GLY A 94 2.36 -49.01 14.01
C GLY A 94 3.77 -49.62 14.10
N LYS A 95 4.55 -49.65 13.01
CA LYS A 95 5.93 -50.16 13.02
C LYS A 95 6.93 -49.00 13.04
N GLU A 96 7.92 -49.06 13.92
CA GLU A 96 9.02 -48.09 13.96
C GLU A 96 9.96 -48.32 12.76
N ILE A 97 10.04 -47.33 11.86
CA ILE A 97 10.81 -47.43 10.60
C ILE A 97 11.89 -46.36 10.47
N GLN A 98 12.15 -45.61 11.53
CA GLN A 98 13.15 -44.55 11.56
C GLN A 98 14.54 -45.09 11.14
N GLY A 99 15.10 -44.54 10.06
CA GLY A 99 16.40 -44.90 9.50
C GLY A 99 16.46 -46.29 8.87
N ARG A 100 15.33 -47.00 8.74
CA ARG A 100 15.27 -48.38 8.22
C ARG A 100 14.53 -48.43 6.88
N PRO A 101 15.16 -48.89 5.80
CA PRO A 101 14.48 -49.14 4.53
C PRO A 101 13.35 -50.14 4.73
N THR A 102 12.11 -49.70 4.49
CA THR A 102 10.89 -50.49 4.73
C THR A 102 10.05 -50.53 3.46
N GLN A 103 9.53 -51.70 3.11
CA GLN A 103 8.58 -51.82 2.01
C GLN A 103 7.24 -51.20 2.42
N LEU A 104 6.83 -50.12 1.75
CA LEU A 104 5.56 -49.44 2.00
C LEU A 104 4.70 -49.45 0.73
N GLU A 105 3.40 -49.64 0.91
CA GLU A 105 2.42 -49.59 -0.19
C GLU A 105 1.96 -48.16 -0.45
N ALA A 106 1.59 -47.86 -1.70
CA ALA A 106 0.95 -46.61 -2.08
C ALA A 106 -0.36 -46.40 -1.30
N GLY A 107 -0.75 -45.14 -1.17
CA GLY A 107 -1.95 -44.70 -0.47
C GLY A 107 -1.66 -44.10 0.91
N GLU A 108 -2.68 -44.11 1.75
CA GLU A 108 -2.65 -43.51 3.08
C GLU A 108 -2.10 -44.50 4.10
N ARG A 109 -0.98 -44.14 4.75
CA ARG A 109 -0.35 -44.93 5.80
C ARG A 109 -0.47 -44.22 7.13
N ALA A 110 -0.84 -44.92 8.20
CA ALA A 110 -0.95 -44.29 9.52
C ALA A 110 0.45 -43.82 9.97
N LEU A 111 0.59 -42.55 10.34
CA LEU A 111 1.85 -41.94 10.74
C LEU A 111 1.78 -41.53 12.21
N LYS A 112 2.80 -41.93 12.97
CA LYS A 112 3.03 -41.44 14.33
C LYS A 112 4.50 -41.03 14.49
N ILE A 113 4.76 -39.89 15.11
CA ILE A 113 6.13 -39.41 15.38
C ILE A 113 6.24 -39.02 16.85
N GLU A 114 7.20 -39.58 17.56
CA GLU A 114 7.46 -39.26 18.97
C GLU A 114 8.81 -38.55 19.11
N PHE A 115 8.79 -37.35 19.67
CA PHE A 115 9.98 -36.56 19.97
C PHE A 115 10.04 -36.21 21.45
N THR A 116 11.21 -36.38 22.05
CA THR A 116 11.52 -35.92 23.40
C THR A 116 12.71 -35.00 23.33
N ARG A 117 12.56 -33.77 23.83
CA ARG A 117 13.66 -32.80 23.81
C ARG A 117 14.78 -33.21 24.74
N LYS A 118 16.03 -33.16 24.25
CA LYS A 118 17.24 -33.29 25.06
C LYS A 118 17.56 -31.95 25.76
N PRO A 119 17.82 -31.92 27.08
CA PRO A 119 18.15 -30.69 27.80
C PRO A 119 19.35 -29.94 27.22
N GLY A 120 19.28 -28.60 27.18
CA GLY A 120 20.40 -27.72 26.79
C GLY A 120 20.79 -27.71 25.31
N ALA A 121 20.20 -28.58 24.48
CA ALA A 121 20.47 -28.64 23.04
C ALA A 121 19.46 -27.82 22.22
N THR A 122 19.92 -27.34 21.06
CA THR A 122 19.03 -26.92 19.97
C THR A 122 18.18 -28.13 19.57
N ALA A 123 16.85 -28.00 19.69
CA ALA A 123 15.92 -29.06 19.34
C ALA A 123 15.54 -28.91 17.88
N ARG A 124 15.76 -29.94 17.06
CA ARG A 124 15.36 -29.93 15.65
C ARG A 124 14.63 -31.22 15.31
N LEU A 125 13.44 -31.07 14.74
CA LEU A 125 12.73 -32.15 14.07
C LEU A 125 12.63 -31.78 12.60
N GLN A 126 13.16 -32.61 11.71
CA GLN A 126 12.93 -32.50 10.28
C GLN A 126 12.73 -33.89 9.73
N LEU A 127 11.49 -34.21 9.33
CA LEU A 127 11.20 -35.48 8.69
C LEU A 127 11.64 -35.42 7.23
N GLN A 128 12.57 -36.29 6.87
CA GLN A 128 12.99 -36.52 5.50
C GLN A 128 12.62 -37.94 5.09
N TRP A 129 12.39 -38.15 3.80
CA TRP A 129 12.19 -39.48 3.21
C TRP A 129 13.16 -39.70 2.08
N GLU A 130 13.39 -40.95 1.75
CA GLU A 130 14.05 -41.37 0.51
C GLU A 130 13.38 -42.65 0.04
N SER A 131 13.49 -42.91 -1.26
CA SER A 131 13.04 -44.14 -1.86
C SER A 131 14.01 -44.58 -2.95
N GLU A 132 13.89 -45.82 -3.42
CA GLU A 132 14.50 -46.21 -4.69
C GLU A 132 14.07 -45.34 -5.88
N HIS A 133 12.94 -44.63 -5.76
CA HIS A 133 12.41 -43.74 -6.81
C HIS A 133 12.89 -42.28 -6.70
N PHE A 134 13.44 -41.85 -5.57
CA PHE A 134 13.85 -40.45 -5.36
C PHE A 134 14.90 -40.32 -4.25
N ALA A 135 15.80 -39.35 -4.40
CA ALA A 135 16.85 -39.08 -3.42
C ALA A 135 16.29 -38.52 -2.10
N ARG A 136 17.09 -38.57 -1.04
CA ARG A 136 16.71 -38.07 0.28
C ARG A 136 16.30 -36.59 0.26
N GLU A 137 15.06 -36.31 0.66
CA GLU A 137 14.49 -34.97 0.67
C GLU A 137 13.53 -34.80 1.88
N PRO A 138 13.23 -33.56 2.31
CA PRO A 138 12.19 -33.31 3.31
C PRO A 138 10.83 -33.82 2.84
N VAL A 139 10.06 -34.45 3.74
CA VAL A 139 8.70 -34.86 3.41
C VAL A 139 7.84 -33.61 3.20
N PRO A 140 7.22 -33.42 2.02
CA PRO A 140 6.44 -32.22 1.74
C PRO A 140 5.18 -32.19 2.59
N HIS A 141 4.70 -30.98 2.96
CA HIS A 141 3.48 -30.83 3.76
C HIS A 141 2.25 -31.49 3.12
N THR A 142 2.21 -31.56 1.79
CA THR A 142 1.16 -32.21 1.01
C THR A 142 1.13 -33.73 1.16
N ALA A 143 2.20 -34.35 1.65
CA ALA A 143 2.23 -35.78 1.98
C ALA A 143 1.60 -36.08 3.35
N PHE A 144 1.30 -35.06 4.16
CA PHE A 144 0.63 -35.28 5.45
C PHE A 144 -0.88 -35.06 5.34
N GLY A 145 -1.62 -35.80 6.16
CA GLY A 145 -3.00 -35.47 6.45
C GLY A 145 -3.46 -36.03 7.77
N ASN A 146 -4.62 -35.58 8.25
CA ASN A 146 -5.24 -36.13 9.45
C ASN A 146 -6.77 -35.98 9.34
N ARG A 147 -7.50 -37.03 9.72
CA ARG A 147 -8.97 -37.04 9.68
C ARG A 147 -9.61 -36.36 10.89
N GLU A 148 -8.90 -36.17 12.00
CA GLU A 148 -9.35 -35.31 13.12
C GLU A 148 -9.39 -33.83 12.73
N LEU A 149 -8.66 -33.46 11.67
CA LEU A 149 -8.73 -32.12 11.08
C LEU A 149 -9.94 -31.98 10.14
N ALA A 150 -10.59 -33.09 9.80
CA ALA A 150 -11.81 -33.08 9.01
C ALA A 150 -12.92 -32.39 9.81
N TRP A 151 -13.53 -31.40 9.17
CA TRP A 151 -14.66 -30.68 9.74
C TRP A 151 -15.86 -31.64 9.87
N PRO A 152 -16.42 -31.87 11.08
CA PRO A 152 -17.51 -32.82 11.25
C PRO A 152 -18.84 -32.21 10.78
N GLY A 153 -19.43 -32.80 9.75
CA GLY A 153 -20.83 -32.60 9.36
C GLY A 153 -21.08 -31.64 8.19
N SER A 154 -22.23 -31.83 7.55
CA SER A 154 -22.78 -30.90 6.55
C SER A 154 -23.16 -29.57 7.19
N VAL A 155 -23.23 -28.50 6.38
CA VAL A 155 -23.62 -27.16 6.83
C VAL A 155 -25.03 -27.19 7.43
N GLU A 156 -25.95 -27.99 6.89
CA GLU A 156 -27.31 -28.15 7.40
C GLU A 156 -27.37 -28.79 8.79
N GLU A 157 -26.56 -29.83 9.07
CA GLU A 157 -26.53 -30.49 10.39
C GLU A 157 -25.98 -29.57 11.49
N GLN A 158 -25.05 -28.68 11.14
CA GLN A 158 -24.48 -27.69 12.06
C GLN A 158 -25.45 -26.54 12.38
N LEU A 159 -26.33 -26.20 11.44
CA LEU A 159 -27.39 -25.21 11.65
C LEU A 159 -28.54 -25.77 12.53
N ALA A 160 -28.75 -27.08 12.51
CA ALA A 160 -29.81 -27.76 13.29
C ALA A 160 -29.38 -28.08 14.74
N ALA A 161 -28.09 -28.18 15.03
CA ALA A 161 -27.58 -28.45 16.37
C ALA A 161 -27.75 -27.23 17.28
N LYS A 162 -28.82 -27.20 18.08
CA LYS A 162 -28.97 -26.23 19.17
C LYS A 162 -27.89 -26.47 20.22
N GLY A 163 -26.95 -25.53 20.33
CA GLY A 163 -25.82 -25.56 21.26
C GLY A 163 -24.48 -25.56 20.53
N ALA A 164 -24.17 -24.45 19.85
CA ALA A 164 -22.93 -24.27 19.11
C ALA A 164 -21.69 -24.40 20.01
N SER A 165 -20.70 -25.18 19.57
CA SER A 165 -19.34 -25.08 20.11
C SER A 165 -18.71 -23.75 19.64
N PRO A 166 -18.04 -23.00 20.54
CA PRO A 166 -17.63 -21.61 20.34
C PRO A 166 -16.33 -21.51 19.53
N ALA A 167 -16.42 -21.47 18.21
CA ALA A 167 -15.29 -21.16 17.34
C ALA A 167 -15.41 -19.73 16.76
N PRO A 168 -14.94 -18.69 17.48
CA PRO A 168 -15.00 -17.30 17.03
C PRO A 168 -14.54 -17.05 15.59
N LEU A 169 -13.49 -17.73 15.13
CA LEU A 169 -12.97 -17.52 13.78
C LEU A 169 -13.94 -18.05 12.71
N GLN A 170 -14.55 -19.21 12.94
CA GLN A 170 -15.56 -19.75 12.01
C GLN A 170 -16.78 -18.83 11.97
N GLU A 171 -17.24 -18.37 13.13
CA GLU A 171 -18.37 -17.46 13.23
C GLU A 171 -18.08 -16.10 12.57
N PHE A 172 -16.85 -15.59 12.74
CA PHE A 172 -16.37 -14.42 12.01
C PHE A 172 -16.46 -14.62 10.50
N HIS A 173 -15.90 -15.71 9.97
CA HIS A 173 -15.95 -16.02 8.53
C HIS A 173 -17.37 -16.27 8.02
N ARG A 174 -18.25 -16.84 8.84
CA ARG A 174 -19.66 -17.07 8.49
C ARG A 174 -20.39 -15.75 8.37
N LEU A 175 -20.32 -14.89 9.39
CA LEU A 175 -21.04 -13.62 9.43
C LEU A 175 -20.51 -12.62 8.39
N THR A 176 -19.20 -12.50 8.22
CA THR A 176 -18.62 -11.60 7.20
C THR A 176 -18.97 -12.01 5.77
N ARG A 177 -19.11 -13.32 5.49
CA ARG A 177 -19.64 -13.82 4.20
C ARG A 177 -21.14 -13.57 4.07
N GLN A 178 -21.93 -13.87 5.10
CA GLN A 178 -23.38 -13.66 5.09
C GLN A 178 -23.74 -12.18 4.88
N LEU A 179 -22.98 -11.27 5.50
CA LEU A 179 -23.11 -9.82 5.37
C LEU A 179 -22.33 -9.27 4.17
N LYS A 180 -21.80 -10.13 3.30
CA LYS A 180 -21.10 -9.77 2.04
C LYS A 180 -19.97 -8.73 2.21
N CYS A 181 -19.33 -8.70 3.37
CA CYS A 181 -18.27 -7.71 3.65
C CYS A 181 -17.10 -7.83 2.66
N GLY A 182 -16.80 -9.06 2.21
CA GLY A 182 -15.69 -9.37 1.30
C GLY A 182 -15.90 -8.92 -0.15
N GLU A 183 -17.11 -8.50 -0.55
CA GLU A 183 -17.34 -7.92 -1.88
C GLU A 183 -16.55 -6.61 -2.02
N CYS A 184 -16.63 -5.75 -1.00
CA CYS A 184 -15.93 -4.47 -0.96
C CYS A 184 -14.59 -4.55 -0.20
N HIS A 185 -14.56 -5.14 0.98
CA HIS A 185 -13.41 -5.08 1.88
C HIS A 185 -12.37 -6.18 1.63
N GLU A 186 -11.10 -5.86 1.87
CA GLU A 186 -10.00 -6.83 1.97
C GLU A 186 -9.75 -7.20 3.45
N PHE A 187 -9.52 -8.48 3.76
CA PHE A 187 -9.34 -8.98 5.14
C PHE A 187 -7.90 -9.42 5.44
N TYR A 188 -7.08 -9.70 4.42
CA TYR A 188 -5.74 -10.25 4.59
C TYR A 188 -4.69 -9.56 3.71
N GLY A 189 -4.96 -8.32 3.32
CA GLY A 189 -4.12 -7.53 2.43
C GLY A 189 -4.38 -6.03 2.47
N PRO A 190 -3.70 -5.25 1.62
CA PRO A 190 -3.98 -3.83 1.44
C PRO A 190 -5.41 -3.64 0.90
N ALA A 191 -5.98 -2.45 1.09
CA ALA A 191 -7.31 -2.15 0.57
C ALA A 191 -7.38 -2.41 -0.94
N LYS A 192 -8.48 -3.00 -1.42
CA LYS A 192 -8.71 -3.19 -2.86
C LYS A 192 -8.63 -1.81 -3.53
N ARG A 193 -7.60 -1.60 -4.36
CA ARG A 193 -7.46 -0.39 -5.18
C ARG A 193 -8.22 -0.62 -6.47
N GLU A 194 -9.41 -0.04 -6.59
CA GLU A 194 -9.81 0.43 -7.93
C GLU A 194 -9.08 1.74 -8.22
N LEU A 195 -8.82 1.95 -9.52
CA LEU A 195 -7.92 2.93 -10.13
C LEU A 195 -7.96 4.34 -9.54
N GLU A 196 -6.87 5.09 -9.75
CA GLU A 196 -6.73 6.51 -9.41
C GLU A 196 -8.04 7.28 -9.59
N GLY A 197 -8.63 7.72 -8.48
CA GLY A 197 -9.86 8.52 -8.45
C GLY A 197 -11.10 7.83 -7.86
N ALA A 198 -11.11 6.51 -7.67
CA ALA A 198 -12.22 5.82 -6.99
C ALA A 198 -12.05 5.82 -5.46
N GLU A 199 -13.13 6.12 -4.73
CA GLU A 199 -13.17 5.99 -3.27
C GLU A 199 -13.15 4.51 -2.87
N ALA A 200 -12.01 4.03 -2.36
CA ALA A 200 -11.87 2.62 -1.96
C ALA A 200 -12.39 2.35 -0.53
N PRO A 201 -13.09 1.24 -0.29
CA PRO A 201 -13.40 0.76 1.06
C PRO A 201 -12.10 0.49 1.83
N PRO A 202 -12.07 0.74 3.15
CA PRO A 202 -10.88 0.44 3.93
C PRO A 202 -10.60 -1.06 3.96
N SER A 203 -9.32 -1.44 4.03
CA SER A 203 -8.94 -2.79 4.44
C SER A 203 -9.41 -3.05 5.87
N LEU A 204 -9.97 -4.24 6.09
CA LEU A 204 -10.33 -4.80 7.38
C LEU A 204 -9.23 -5.70 7.94
N THR A 205 -8.08 -5.80 7.25
CA THR A 205 -6.88 -6.42 7.79
C THR A 205 -6.54 -5.81 9.14
N ASP A 206 -6.43 -6.68 10.14
CA ASP A 206 -6.08 -6.32 11.52
C ASP A 206 -7.04 -5.31 12.20
N ALA A 207 -8.28 -5.18 11.70
CA ALA A 207 -9.25 -4.23 12.24
C ALA A 207 -9.57 -4.47 13.73
N GLY A 208 -9.47 -5.72 14.19
CA GLY A 208 -9.66 -6.11 15.59
C GLY A 208 -8.58 -5.60 16.55
N ASN A 209 -7.31 -5.54 16.11
CA ASN A 209 -6.24 -4.90 16.90
C ASN A 209 -6.27 -3.37 16.79
N LYS A 210 -6.87 -2.82 15.73
CA LYS A 210 -6.90 -1.38 15.48
C LYS A 210 -8.02 -0.66 16.21
N LEU A 211 -9.23 -1.20 16.17
CA LEU A 211 -10.45 -0.50 16.56
C LEU A 211 -10.89 -0.88 17.97
N ARG A 212 -11.45 0.09 18.68
CA ARG A 212 -12.13 -0.13 19.97
C ARG A 212 -13.48 -0.81 19.75
N ALA A 213 -13.91 -1.66 20.68
CA ALA A 213 -15.20 -2.34 20.58
C ALA A 213 -16.39 -1.35 20.50
N SER A 214 -16.39 -0.31 21.33
CA SER A 214 -17.39 0.77 21.27
C SER A 214 -17.43 1.47 19.90
N TRP A 215 -16.27 1.61 19.24
CA TRP A 215 -16.20 2.17 17.90
C TRP A 215 -16.73 1.20 16.84
N LEU A 216 -16.32 -0.07 16.90
CA LEU A 216 -16.83 -1.12 16.01
C LEU A 216 -18.35 -1.23 16.11
N ALA A 217 -18.92 -1.18 17.31
CA ALA A 217 -20.37 -1.17 17.50
C ALA A 217 -21.03 0.02 16.79
N ARG A 218 -20.51 1.22 16.96
CA ARG A 218 -21.02 2.41 16.27
C ARG A 218 -20.91 2.33 14.74
N VAL A 219 -19.84 1.75 14.21
CA VAL A 219 -19.67 1.59 12.76
C VAL A 219 -20.59 0.51 12.21
N LEU A 220 -20.64 -0.66 12.85
CA LEU A 220 -21.34 -1.84 12.35
C LEU A 220 -22.84 -1.80 12.61
N VAL A 221 -23.26 -1.22 13.74
CA VAL A 221 -24.66 -1.19 14.17
C VAL A 221 -25.29 0.17 13.87
N ASP A 222 -24.62 1.26 14.25
CA ASP A 222 -25.18 2.62 14.15
C ASP A 222 -24.79 3.35 12.85
N ASN A 223 -24.08 2.67 11.93
CA ASN A 223 -23.59 3.23 10.67
C ASN A 223 -22.75 4.52 10.83
N LYS A 224 -22.03 4.68 11.95
CA LYS A 224 -21.15 5.83 12.20
C LYS A 224 -20.10 5.96 11.10
N ARG A 225 -20.02 7.15 10.52
CA ARG A 225 -19.01 7.50 9.52
C ARG A 225 -17.85 8.25 10.15
N VAL A 226 -16.63 7.82 9.81
CA VAL A 226 -15.36 8.51 10.18
C VAL A 226 -14.86 9.44 9.08
N ARG A 227 -15.31 9.22 7.84
CA ARG A 227 -14.99 10.04 6.66
C ARG A 227 -16.30 10.53 6.04
N PRO A 228 -16.98 11.52 6.67
CA PRO A 228 -18.30 11.97 6.20
C PRO A 228 -18.31 12.53 4.78
N TRP A 229 -17.13 12.94 4.25
CA TRP A 229 -16.99 13.45 2.90
C TRP A 229 -16.92 12.39 1.80
N MET A 230 -16.73 11.11 2.13
CA MET A 230 -16.76 10.04 1.14
C MET A 230 -18.21 9.82 0.68
N LYS A 231 -18.42 9.50 -0.59
CA LYS A 231 -19.68 9.03 -1.17
C LYS A 231 -19.94 7.55 -0.89
N LEU A 232 -18.90 6.73 -0.74
CA LEU A 232 -19.03 5.31 -0.42
C LEU A 232 -19.69 5.13 0.96
N ALA A 233 -20.83 4.46 0.99
CA ALA A 233 -21.59 4.14 2.19
C ALA A 233 -21.63 2.62 2.42
N PRO A 234 -21.54 2.14 3.67
CA PRO A 234 -21.82 0.74 3.96
C PRO A 234 -23.27 0.45 3.59
N GLU A 235 -23.50 -0.52 2.71
CA GLU A 235 -24.87 -0.96 2.39
C GLU A 235 -25.45 -1.88 3.47
N HIS A 236 -24.62 -2.45 4.35
CA HIS A 236 -24.98 -3.54 5.26
C HIS A 236 -24.51 -3.19 6.69
N GLY A 237 -25.39 -3.39 7.68
CA GLY A 237 -25.17 -3.02 9.08
C GLY A 237 -26.39 -3.32 9.96
N GLY A 238 -26.35 -2.90 11.23
CA GLY A 238 -27.43 -3.08 12.21
C GLY A 238 -27.18 -4.24 13.20
N GLU A 239 -28.23 -4.65 13.92
CA GLU A 239 -28.11 -5.66 14.99
C GLU A 239 -27.52 -7.00 14.53
N ALA A 240 -27.76 -7.40 13.28
CA ALA A 240 -27.16 -8.60 12.69
C ALA A 240 -25.63 -8.58 12.66
N ALA A 241 -25.01 -7.39 12.62
CA ALA A 241 -23.56 -7.22 12.66
C ALA A 241 -23.00 -7.08 14.08
N ARG A 242 -23.84 -6.95 15.12
CA ARG A 242 -23.39 -6.78 16.51
C ARG A 242 -22.42 -7.86 16.99
N PRO A 243 -22.57 -9.16 16.65
CA PRO A 243 -21.60 -10.17 17.05
C PRO A 243 -20.19 -9.91 16.50
N LEU A 244 -20.06 -9.25 15.34
CA LEU A 244 -18.77 -8.94 14.73
C LEU A 244 -17.90 -8.02 15.60
N VAL A 245 -18.49 -7.23 16.52
CA VAL A 245 -17.74 -6.35 17.44
C VAL A 245 -16.68 -7.12 18.22
N ASN A 246 -17.05 -8.29 18.77
CA ASN A 246 -16.11 -9.15 19.50
C ASN A 246 -15.33 -10.07 18.55
N LEU A 247 -15.95 -10.53 17.47
CA LEU A 247 -15.32 -11.47 16.54
C LEU A 247 -14.14 -10.86 15.79
N PHE A 248 -14.15 -9.54 15.50
CA PHE A 248 -12.97 -8.86 14.94
C PHE A 248 -11.77 -8.95 15.88
N ALA A 249 -11.96 -8.65 17.17
CA ALA A 249 -10.90 -8.75 18.17
C ALA A 249 -10.41 -10.20 18.33
N GLN A 250 -11.33 -11.16 18.40
CA GLN A 250 -11.01 -12.59 18.50
C GLN A 250 -10.25 -13.11 17.27
N GLN A 251 -10.64 -12.68 16.07
CA GLN A 251 -9.96 -13.02 14.82
C GLN A 251 -8.54 -12.45 14.77
N ALA A 252 -8.33 -11.26 15.34
CA ALA A 252 -7.04 -10.60 15.38
C ALA A 252 -6.14 -11.06 16.55
N GLY A 253 -6.65 -11.95 17.43
CA GLY A 253 -5.96 -12.33 18.67
C GLY A 253 -5.83 -11.17 19.68
N ALA A 254 -6.67 -10.15 19.55
CA ALA A 254 -6.64 -8.94 20.35
C ALA A 254 -7.48 -9.10 21.63
N GLU A 255 -7.16 -8.33 22.67
CA GLU A 255 -8.05 -8.21 23.83
C GLU A 255 -9.45 -7.74 23.42
N LEU A 256 -10.49 -8.27 24.05
CA LEU A 256 -11.86 -7.80 23.84
C LEU A 256 -12.04 -6.40 24.44
N GLY A 257 -12.94 -5.60 23.86
CA GLY A 257 -13.30 -4.30 24.42
C GLY A 257 -12.48 -3.12 23.88
N GLU A 258 -12.14 -2.20 24.78
CA GLU A 258 -11.59 -0.87 24.43
C GLU A 258 -10.07 -0.85 24.24
N GLY A 259 -9.36 -1.91 24.65
CA GLY A 259 -7.90 -1.90 24.77
C GLY A 259 -7.39 -0.91 25.83
N ALA A 260 -6.08 -0.65 25.84
CA ALA A 260 -5.46 0.24 26.82
C ALA A 260 -6.00 1.68 26.73
N THR A 261 -6.49 2.19 27.86
CA THR A 261 -6.93 3.59 27.99
C THR A 261 -5.74 4.52 28.18
N VAL A 262 -5.76 5.67 27.48
CA VAL A 262 -4.84 6.77 27.76
C VAL A 262 -5.51 7.68 28.78
N PRO A 263 -4.86 8.00 29.91
CA PRO A 263 -5.40 8.97 30.85
C PRO A 263 -5.56 10.35 30.18
N PRO A 264 -6.50 11.19 30.63
CA PRO A 264 -6.65 12.55 30.12
C PRO A 264 -5.31 13.31 30.15
N PRO A 265 -5.04 14.16 29.14
CA PRO A 265 -3.77 14.86 29.07
C PRO A 265 -3.61 15.85 30.22
N SER A 266 -2.41 15.89 30.81
CA SER A 266 -2.01 16.99 31.69
C SER A 266 -1.91 18.30 30.88
N PRO A 267 -1.99 19.48 31.52
CA PRO A 267 -1.83 20.76 30.82
C PRO A 267 -0.53 20.85 30.01
N THR A 268 0.55 20.26 30.50
CA THR A 268 1.83 20.16 29.80
C THR A 268 1.75 19.30 28.54
N HIS A 269 1.11 18.13 28.60
CA HIS A 269 0.87 17.28 27.43
C HIS A 269 -0.08 17.95 26.42
N VAL A 270 -1.04 18.76 26.87
CA VAL A 270 -1.89 19.54 25.97
C VAL A 270 -1.06 20.57 25.21
N ALA A 271 -0.23 21.35 25.89
CA ALA A 271 0.59 22.38 25.25
C ALA A 271 1.57 21.78 24.23
N GLU A 272 2.30 20.74 24.60
CA GLU A 272 3.24 20.06 23.70
C GLU A 272 2.51 19.35 22.56
N GLY A 273 1.45 18.61 22.86
CA GLY A 273 0.70 17.84 21.88
C GLY A 273 0.01 18.73 20.84
N VAL A 274 -0.65 19.81 21.25
CA VAL A 274 -1.31 20.77 20.33
C VAL A 274 -0.27 21.45 19.44
N LYS A 275 0.89 21.81 20.00
CA LYS A 275 2.01 22.34 19.22
C LYS A 275 2.48 21.35 18.15
N LEU A 276 2.63 20.07 18.49
CA LEU A 276 3.00 19.02 17.54
C LEU A 276 1.96 18.85 16.41
N LEU A 277 0.67 19.06 16.68
CA LEU A 277 -0.38 18.95 15.66
C LEU A 277 -0.38 20.11 14.66
N GLY A 278 0.06 21.30 15.08
CA GLY A 278 0.03 22.54 14.30
C GLY A 278 1.17 22.71 13.30
N LYS A 279 1.14 23.83 12.57
CA LYS A 279 2.14 24.21 11.55
C LYS A 279 3.29 25.08 12.08
N GLY A 280 3.19 25.54 13.32
CA GLY A 280 4.19 26.41 13.95
C GLY A 280 5.55 25.75 14.14
N GLU A 281 6.52 26.50 14.66
CA GLU A 281 7.89 26.03 14.86
C GLU A 281 7.95 24.78 15.75
N GLY A 282 8.52 23.69 15.23
CA GLY A 282 8.60 22.40 15.92
C GLY A 282 7.32 21.55 15.85
N GLY A 283 6.30 22.00 15.11
CA GLY A 283 5.11 21.23 14.77
C GLY A 283 5.36 20.18 13.66
N LEU A 284 4.48 19.19 13.57
CA LEU A 284 4.50 18.15 12.54
C LEU A 284 3.48 18.40 11.42
N ALA A 285 2.72 19.50 11.51
CA ALA A 285 1.71 19.91 10.55
C ALA A 285 0.65 18.82 10.24
N CYS A 286 0.22 18.08 11.26
CA CYS A 286 -0.79 17.02 11.15
C CYS A 286 -2.10 17.55 10.53
N ILE A 287 -2.46 18.79 10.86
CA ILE A 287 -3.64 19.51 10.34
C ILE A 287 -3.57 19.85 8.84
N ASN A 288 -2.44 19.64 8.17
CA ASN A 288 -2.38 19.73 6.71
C ASN A 288 -3.17 18.61 6.04
N CYS A 289 -3.24 17.44 6.68
CA CYS A 289 -3.95 16.30 6.13
C CYS A 289 -5.19 15.92 6.95
N HIS A 290 -5.17 16.09 8.26
CA HIS A 290 -6.28 15.67 9.12
C HIS A 290 -7.21 16.81 9.47
N ASP A 291 -8.51 16.56 9.36
CA ASP A 291 -9.51 17.45 9.98
C ASP A 291 -9.27 17.55 11.50
N PHE A 292 -9.73 18.63 12.10
CA PHE A 292 -9.59 18.84 13.53
C PHE A 292 -10.79 19.58 14.10
N ALA A 293 -11.50 18.97 15.06
CA ALA A 293 -12.65 19.55 15.73
C ALA A 293 -13.75 20.04 14.75
N GLY A 294 -13.96 19.30 13.66
CA GLY A 294 -14.91 19.66 12.59
C GLY A 294 -14.37 20.65 11.55
N HIS A 295 -13.18 21.23 11.74
CA HIS A 295 -12.54 22.07 10.74
C HIS A 295 -11.80 21.21 9.70
N ARG A 296 -11.96 21.59 8.42
CA ARG A 296 -11.32 20.90 7.29
C ARG A 296 -9.80 21.12 7.30
N SER A 297 -9.04 20.07 7.00
CA SER A 297 -7.59 20.16 6.77
C SER A 297 -7.22 21.10 5.61
N ALA A 298 -6.01 21.66 5.65
CA ALA A 298 -5.54 22.63 4.65
C ALA A 298 -5.20 22.01 3.28
N GLY A 299 -4.78 20.74 3.23
CA GLY A 299 -4.35 20.05 2.01
C GLY A 299 -5.44 19.28 1.28
N ASP A 300 -5.12 18.81 0.06
CA ASP A 300 -6.00 18.01 -0.80
C ASP A 300 -6.18 16.57 -0.29
N LEU A 301 -5.13 15.99 0.31
CA LEU A 301 -5.22 14.70 0.98
C LEU A 301 -5.93 14.88 2.32
N ARG A 302 -7.12 14.29 2.46
CA ARG A 302 -7.96 14.43 3.65
C ARG A 302 -8.00 13.15 4.49
N GLY A 303 -7.56 13.27 5.73
CA GLY A 303 -7.57 12.27 6.79
C GLY A 303 -8.68 12.53 7.81
N PRO A 304 -9.11 11.48 8.56
CA PRO A 304 -10.12 11.58 9.62
C PRO A 304 -9.85 12.69 10.64
N ASP A 305 -10.94 13.21 11.23
CA ASP A 305 -10.85 14.15 12.35
C ASP A 305 -10.05 13.54 13.51
N MET A 306 -8.92 14.17 13.84
CA MET A 306 -8.02 13.69 14.90
C MET A 306 -8.68 13.67 16.27
N THR A 307 -9.67 14.55 16.51
CA THR A 307 -10.38 14.61 17.78
C THR A 307 -11.28 13.40 18.03
N GLU A 308 -11.57 12.58 17.01
CA GLU A 308 -12.30 11.31 17.17
C GLU A 308 -11.36 10.10 17.36
N MET A 309 -10.03 10.26 17.23
CA MET A 309 -9.09 9.13 17.24
C MET A 309 -9.08 8.37 18.56
N HIS A 310 -9.16 9.06 19.70
CA HIS A 310 -9.18 8.41 21.02
C HIS A 310 -10.39 7.50 21.22
N ALA A 311 -11.53 7.86 20.63
CA ALA A 311 -12.75 7.07 20.71
C ALA A 311 -12.76 5.92 19.71
N ARG A 312 -11.85 5.93 18.73
CA ARG A 312 -11.82 5.02 17.58
C ARG A 312 -10.72 3.97 17.66
N ILE A 313 -9.50 4.41 17.94
CA ILE A 313 -8.27 3.64 17.75
C ILE A 313 -7.76 3.18 19.13
N ARG A 314 -7.28 1.93 19.20
CA ARG A 314 -6.57 1.43 20.38
C ARG A 314 -5.20 2.08 20.50
N THR A 315 -4.81 2.42 21.71
CA THR A 315 -3.60 3.22 21.97
C THR A 315 -2.31 2.52 21.52
N ASP A 316 -2.20 1.23 21.78
CA ASP A 316 -1.05 0.41 21.37
C ASP A 316 -0.91 0.39 19.84
N TRP A 317 -2.03 0.31 19.12
CA TRP A 317 -2.06 0.38 17.66
C TRP A 317 -1.68 1.77 17.18
N LEU A 318 -2.18 2.84 17.81
CA LEU A 318 -1.82 4.22 17.50
C LEU A 318 -0.32 4.47 17.66
N LEU A 319 0.30 3.95 18.73
CA LEU A 319 1.74 4.10 18.95
C LEU A 319 2.57 3.36 17.88
N ARG A 320 2.16 2.14 17.50
CA ARG A 320 2.78 1.41 16.38
C ARG A 320 2.61 2.15 15.06
N TRP A 321 1.44 2.74 14.84
CA TRP A 321 1.12 3.52 13.65
C TRP A 321 1.93 4.82 13.56
N LEU A 322 2.03 5.59 14.65
CA LEU A 322 2.86 6.80 14.68
C LEU A 322 4.32 6.45 14.43
N ARG A 323 4.82 5.35 15.01
CA ARG A 323 6.21 4.92 14.86
C ARG A 323 6.57 4.62 13.41
N GLU A 324 5.81 3.76 12.74
CA GLU A 324 6.08 3.38 11.34
C GLU A 324 4.78 3.01 10.58
N PRO A 325 4.06 4.01 10.02
CA PRO A 325 2.77 3.78 9.36
C PRO A 325 2.84 2.79 8.20
N SER A 326 3.95 2.81 7.43
CA SER A 326 4.09 2.02 6.20
C SER A 326 4.14 0.51 6.48
N ARG A 327 4.58 0.10 7.66
CA ARG A 327 4.55 -1.31 8.11
C ARG A 327 3.15 -1.84 8.37
N LEU A 328 2.23 -0.99 8.81
CA LEU A 328 0.85 -1.38 9.10
C LEU A 328 -0.07 -1.19 7.88
N GLN A 329 0.22 -0.19 7.04
CA GLN A 329 -0.51 0.04 5.81
C GLN A 329 0.47 0.43 4.69
N PRO A 330 0.93 -0.55 3.88
CA PRO A 330 1.78 -0.27 2.73
C PRO A 330 1.15 0.74 1.78
N GLY A 331 1.95 1.70 1.31
CA GLY A 331 1.49 2.79 0.44
C GLY A 331 0.62 3.84 1.13
N THR A 332 0.57 3.86 2.47
CA THR A 332 -0.08 4.94 3.22
C THR A 332 0.57 6.28 2.92
N ALA A 333 -0.26 7.31 2.87
CA ALA A 333 0.19 8.68 2.74
C ALA A 333 0.87 9.16 4.05
N MET A 334 0.56 8.60 5.22
CA MET A 334 1.07 9.15 6.49
C MET A 334 2.61 9.01 6.63
N PRO A 335 3.37 10.08 6.93
CA PRO A 335 4.83 10.02 7.09
C PRO A 335 5.28 9.28 8.35
N ALA A 336 6.48 8.71 8.30
CA ALA A 336 7.14 8.08 9.44
C ALA A 336 7.92 9.11 10.28
N PHE A 337 7.21 10.08 10.88
CA PHE A 337 7.80 11.23 11.59
C PHE A 337 8.80 10.88 12.69
N PHE A 338 8.72 9.67 13.24
CA PHE A 338 9.47 9.25 14.42
C PHE A 338 10.52 8.17 14.13
N SER A 339 10.70 7.76 12.87
CA SER A 339 11.66 6.70 12.51
C SER A 339 13.11 7.17 12.58
N ASP A 340 13.38 8.44 12.25
CA ASP A 340 14.74 9.01 12.14
C ASP A 340 15.18 9.85 13.36
N MET A 341 14.67 9.53 14.56
CA MET A 341 15.05 10.23 15.80
C MET A 341 15.34 9.27 16.96
N PRO A 342 16.06 9.71 18.00
CA PRO A 342 16.37 8.87 19.17
C PRO A 342 15.12 8.25 19.79
N ALA A 343 15.18 6.96 20.14
CA ALA A 343 14.01 6.18 20.57
C ALA A 343 13.28 6.81 21.77
N ALA A 344 14.01 7.31 22.76
CA ALA A 344 13.42 7.99 23.92
C ALA A 344 12.67 9.27 23.53
N GLN A 345 13.22 10.06 22.60
CA GLN A 345 12.58 11.29 22.12
C GLN A 345 11.33 10.98 21.30
N ALA A 346 11.40 9.99 20.41
CA ALA A 346 10.25 9.51 19.67
C ALA A 346 9.14 9.04 20.61
N GLN A 347 9.49 8.26 21.63
CA GLN A 347 8.52 7.71 22.57
C GLN A 347 7.84 8.80 23.40
N ALA A 348 8.58 9.81 23.86
CA ALA A 348 8.02 10.97 24.55
C ALA A 348 7.02 11.74 23.67
N LYS A 349 7.40 12.08 22.42
CA LYS A 349 6.53 12.82 21.49
C LYS A 349 5.29 12.01 21.09
N MET A 350 5.44 10.70 20.83
CA MET A 350 4.31 9.83 20.54
C MET A 350 3.36 9.68 21.74
N ALA A 351 3.90 9.64 22.97
CA ALA A 351 3.09 9.63 24.17
C ALA A 351 2.34 10.96 24.37
N ALA A 352 2.99 12.11 24.13
CA ALA A 352 2.35 13.42 24.14
C ALA A 352 1.21 13.51 23.10
N LEU A 353 1.43 12.99 21.88
CA LEU A 353 0.40 12.90 20.86
C LEU A 353 -0.77 11.98 21.25
N ALA A 354 -0.49 10.78 21.77
CA ALA A 354 -1.54 9.87 22.22
C ALA A 354 -2.36 10.48 23.38
N SER A 355 -1.68 11.14 24.31
CA SER A 355 -2.25 11.86 25.45
C SER A 355 -3.15 13.01 25.00
N VAL A 356 -2.64 13.91 24.14
CA VAL A 356 -3.43 15.07 23.70
C VAL A 356 -4.67 14.64 22.93
N LEU A 357 -4.58 13.63 22.06
CA LEU A 357 -5.73 13.15 21.28
C LEU A 357 -6.86 12.59 22.16
N ALA A 358 -6.55 12.13 23.37
CA ALA A 358 -7.54 11.73 24.37
C ALA A 358 -8.41 12.91 24.85
N GLY A 359 -7.96 14.16 24.69
CA GLY A 359 -8.72 15.36 25.02
C GLY A 359 -9.85 15.69 24.05
N GLY A 360 -9.99 14.95 22.93
CA GLY A 360 -11.14 15.04 22.04
C GLY A 360 -11.45 16.44 21.49
N LYS A 361 -12.74 16.78 21.38
CA LYS A 361 -13.21 18.05 20.80
C LYS A 361 -12.99 19.27 21.70
N SER A 362 -12.63 19.06 22.98
CA SER A 362 -12.35 20.13 23.94
C SER A 362 -10.92 20.70 23.84
N LEU A 363 -10.09 20.16 22.96
CA LEU A 363 -8.74 20.65 22.75
C LEU A 363 -8.72 22.06 22.15
N PRO A 364 -7.76 22.91 22.52
CA PRO A 364 -7.55 24.15 21.81
C PRO A 364 -7.14 23.88 20.36
N LEU A 365 -7.50 24.80 19.46
CA LEU A 365 -7.19 24.67 18.04
C LEU A 365 -5.67 24.80 17.81
N PRO A 366 -5.06 23.87 17.05
CA PRO A 366 -3.65 23.98 16.68
C PRO A 366 -3.39 25.19 15.79
N GLU A 367 -2.19 25.77 15.93
CA GLU A 367 -1.72 26.88 15.10
C GLU A 367 -1.75 26.52 13.62
N GLY A 368 -2.28 27.42 12.80
CA GLY A 368 -2.42 27.25 11.35
C GLY A 368 -3.70 26.53 10.89
N LEU A 369 -4.60 26.12 11.79
CA LEU A 369 -5.85 25.43 11.43
C LEU A 369 -6.87 26.36 10.78
N LEU A 370 -7.03 27.58 11.31
CA LEU A 370 -8.04 28.54 10.85
C LEU A 370 -7.60 29.37 9.63
N GLU A 371 -6.36 29.19 9.17
CA GLU A 371 -5.84 29.87 7.97
C GLU A 371 -6.48 29.36 6.67
N GLY A 372 -7.29 28.29 6.73
CA GLY A 372 -8.02 27.73 5.58
C GLY A 372 -7.11 27.09 4.51
N PRO A 373 -7.72 26.57 3.41
CA PRO A 373 -6.97 26.18 2.23
C PRO A 373 -6.26 27.41 1.67
N GLN A 374 -4.94 27.32 1.52
CA GLN A 374 -4.15 28.43 1.02
C GLN A 374 -4.38 28.60 -0.48
N ASP A 375 -4.64 29.82 -0.94
CA ASP A 375 -4.74 30.17 -2.36
C ASP A 375 -3.39 30.75 -2.82
N TYR A 376 -2.58 29.91 -3.47
CA TYR A 376 -1.27 30.31 -3.99
C TYR A 376 -1.33 30.50 -5.50
N ARG A 377 -1.91 31.62 -5.94
CA ARG A 377 -1.86 32.05 -7.34
C ARG A 377 -0.70 33.01 -7.59
N LEU A 378 0.13 32.67 -8.58
CA LEU A 378 1.16 33.56 -9.10
C LEU A 378 0.52 34.54 -10.08
N VAL A 379 0.72 35.83 -9.82
CA VAL A 379 0.20 36.91 -10.65
C VAL A 379 1.34 37.64 -11.34
N VAL A 380 1.22 37.81 -12.66
CA VAL A 380 2.13 38.63 -13.45
C VAL A 380 1.59 40.04 -13.49
N ARG A 381 2.41 41.00 -13.03
CA ARG A 381 2.07 42.43 -13.07
C ARG A 381 2.83 43.08 -14.22
N ASP A 382 3.80 43.93 -13.89
CA ASP A 382 4.53 44.75 -14.86
C ASP A 382 5.81 44.07 -15.38
N GLU A 383 6.20 42.95 -14.78
CA GLU A 383 7.45 42.26 -15.10
C GLU A 383 7.23 40.76 -15.35
N PRO A 384 8.03 40.14 -16.24
CA PRO A 384 7.96 38.70 -16.45
C PRO A 384 8.22 37.90 -15.18
N VAL A 385 7.43 36.86 -14.98
CA VAL A 385 7.60 35.88 -13.88
C VAL A 385 8.07 34.57 -14.48
N VAL A 386 9.19 34.04 -13.99
CA VAL A 386 9.73 32.74 -14.40
C VAL A 386 9.64 31.78 -13.24
N PHE A 387 8.92 30.67 -13.42
CA PHE A 387 8.67 29.70 -12.37
C PHE A 387 8.90 28.27 -12.86
N ARG A 388 9.83 27.56 -12.22
CA ARG A 388 10.10 26.14 -12.49
C ARG A 388 9.09 25.28 -11.73
N THR A 389 8.38 24.41 -12.40
CA THR A 389 7.29 23.64 -11.79
C THR A 389 6.96 22.37 -12.55
N PHE A 390 6.09 21.54 -11.98
CA PHE A 390 5.41 20.46 -12.68
C PHE A 390 4.08 21.00 -13.19
N ILE A 391 3.78 20.80 -14.47
CA ILE A 391 2.52 21.23 -15.08
C ILE A 391 2.08 20.16 -16.09
N ALA A 392 0.77 19.97 -16.21
CA ALA A 392 0.21 19.03 -17.17
C ALA A 392 0.66 19.36 -18.62
N ASP A 393 0.65 18.35 -19.49
CA ASP A 393 0.98 18.42 -20.92
C ASP A 393 2.42 18.86 -21.26
N SER A 394 3.33 18.78 -20.29
CA SER A 394 4.75 19.08 -20.42
C SER A 394 5.60 18.10 -19.60
N SER A 395 6.91 18.08 -19.81
CA SER A 395 7.81 17.20 -19.05
C SER A 395 7.95 17.60 -17.57
N THR A 396 8.64 16.78 -16.80
CA THR A 396 9.02 17.08 -15.41
C THR A 396 10.01 18.25 -15.27
N ARG A 397 10.56 18.75 -16.39
CA ARG A 397 11.51 19.88 -16.42
C ARG A 397 10.89 21.13 -17.04
N SER A 398 9.68 21.48 -16.59
CA SER A 398 8.92 22.60 -17.12
C SER A 398 9.29 23.94 -16.47
N ILE A 399 9.34 24.97 -17.31
CA ILE A 399 9.57 26.37 -16.92
C ILE A 399 8.37 27.18 -17.43
N ALA A 400 7.47 27.53 -16.52
CA ALA A 400 6.36 28.41 -16.80
C ALA A 400 6.85 29.86 -16.79
N VAL A 401 6.51 30.62 -17.83
CA VAL A 401 6.87 32.03 -17.97
C VAL A 401 5.62 32.83 -18.22
N GLY A 402 5.34 33.75 -17.32
CA GLY A 402 4.25 34.70 -17.44
C GLY A 402 4.77 36.05 -17.90
N LEU A 403 4.22 36.57 -19.00
CA LEU A 403 4.62 37.85 -19.58
C LEU A 403 3.59 38.94 -19.22
N PRO A 404 4.03 40.18 -18.99
CA PRO A 404 3.13 41.31 -18.78
C PRO A 404 2.09 41.44 -19.91
N GLY A 405 0.88 41.81 -19.55
CA GLY A 405 -0.24 41.89 -20.49
C GLY A 405 -0.93 40.56 -20.76
N GLY A 406 -0.86 39.61 -19.83
CA GLY A 406 -1.77 38.46 -19.75
C GLY A 406 -1.49 37.33 -20.74
N VAL A 407 -0.24 37.16 -21.16
CA VAL A 407 0.18 36.04 -22.03
C VAL A 407 1.25 35.23 -21.33
N SER A 408 1.13 33.91 -21.35
CA SER A 408 2.04 33.01 -20.65
C SER A 408 2.35 31.78 -21.49
N TYR A 409 3.49 31.14 -21.24
CA TYR A 409 3.90 29.92 -21.93
C TYR A 409 4.68 28.97 -21.03
N VAL A 410 4.77 27.72 -21.43
CA VAL A 410 5.65 26.72 -20.81
C VAL A 410 6.76 26.34 -21.77
N PHE A 411 8.00 26.50 -21.33
CA PHE A 411 9.18 25.94 -21.97
C PHE A 411 9.53 24.60 -21.30
N ASP A 412 9.62 23.55 -22.11
CA ASP A 412 10.04 22.23 -21.67
C ASP A 412 11.55 22.10 -21.86
N ALA A 413 12.29 22.07 -20.75
CA ALA A 413 13.75 21.99 -20.75
C ALA A 413 14.28 20.58 -21.05
N GLU A 414 13.44 19.55 -21.05
CA GLU A 414 13.83 18.22 -21.52
C GLU A 414 13.80 18.18 -23.05
N GLN A 415 12.75 18.73 -23.65
CA GLN A 415 12.56 18.77 -25.10
C GLN A 415 13.12 20.03 -25.76
N CYS A 416 13.67 20.98 -24.99
CA CYS A 416 14.21 22.27 -25.43
C CYS A 416 13.27 23.10 -26.31
N ARG A 417 11.97 23.12 -25.99
CA ARG A 417 10.95 23.82 -26.81
C ARG A 417 9.78 24.35 -26.00
N VAL A 418 9.10 25.36 -26.53
CA VAL A 418 7.81 25.82 -25.99
C VAL A 418 6.75 24.74 -26.24
N ARG A 419 6.03 24.31 -25.20
CA ARG A 419 5.00 23.25 -25.29
C ARG A 419 3.60 23.78 -25.51
N PHE A 420 3.24 24.87 -24.85
CA PHE A 420 1.97 25.54 -25.03
C PHE A 420 2.00 26.95 -24.46
N ALA A 421 1.01 27.75 -24.86
CA ALA A 421 0.81 29.10 -24.38
C ALA A 421 -0.68 29.41 -24.17
N TRP A 422 -0.96 30.31 -23.25
CA TRP A 422 -2.33 30.70 -22.86
C TRP A 422 -2.41 32.19 -22.55
N SER A 423 -3.62 32.72 -22.68
CA SER A 423 -3.98 34.09 -22.32
C SER A 423 -4.86 34.11 -21.07
N GLY A 424 -4.68 35.12 -20.21
CA GLY A 424 -5.39 35.27 -18.94
C GLY A 424 -4.48 35.13 -17.73
N GLU A 425 -5.03 34.62 -16.62
CA GLU A 425 -4.31 34.41 -15.37
C GLU A 425 -3.13 33.44 -15.55
N PHE A 426 -2.03 33.70 -14.82
CA PHE A 426 -0.77 33.00 -15.02
C PHE A 426 -0.83 31.57 -14.48
N LEU A 427 -0.71 31.37 -13.16
CA LEU A 427 -0.47 30.04 -12.62
C LEU A 427 -1.04 29.87 -11.21
N ASP A 428 -1.81 28.80 -11.00
CA ASP A 428 -2.14 28.32 -9.66
C ASP A 428 -1.11 27.26 -9.24
N VAL A 429 -0.35 27.57 -8.20
CA VAL A 429 0.69 26.70 -7.62
C VAL A 429 0.27 26.11 -6.28
N THR A 430 -1.01 26.23 -5.91
CA THR A 430 -1.54 25.73 -4.65
C THR A 430 -1.18 24.26 -4.45
N LYS A 431 -1.39 23.41 -5.47
CA LYS A 431 -1.05 21.97 -5.40
C LYS A 431 0.44 21.68 -5.35
N VAL A 432 1.28 22.60 -5.80
CA VAL A 432 2.75 22.48 -5.78
C VAL A 432 3.27 22.82 -4.39
N TRP A 433 2.70 23.82 -3.73
CA TRP A 433 3.20 24.37 -2.46
C TRP A 433 2.46 23.85 -1.23
N THR A 434 1.25 23.33 -1.38
CA THR A 434 0.51 22.69 -0.29
C THR A 434 0.75 21.18 -0.24
N GLY A 435 0.48 20.57 0.92
CA GLY A 435 0.63 19.13 1.11
C GLY A 435 2.10 18.68 1.18
N ARG A 436 2.45 17.66 0.40
CA ARG A 436 3.79 17.03 0.38
C ARG A 436 4.58 17.28 -0.90
N GLY A 437 4.17 18.27 -1.70
CA GLY A 437 4.71 18.48 -3.03
C GLY A 437 4.29 17.39 -4.03
N GLY A 438 4.84 17.43 -5.24
CA GLY A 438 4.52 16.50 -6.33
C GLY A 438 3.20 16.78 -7.06
N GLY A 439 2.38 17.71 -6.56
CA GLY A 439 1.25 18.24 -7.31
C GLY A 439 1.71 19.05 -8.53
N GLN A 440 0.83 19.12 -9.52
CA GLN A 440 1.05 19.92 -10.72
C GLN A 440 0.39 21.30 -10.56
N ALA A 441 1.09 22.34 -11.00
CA ALA A 441 0.52 23.66 -11.18
C ALA A 441 -0.57 23.62 -12.27
N ALA A 442 -1.53 24.52 -12.17
CA ALA A 442 -2.58 24.68 -13.17
C ALA A 442 -2.41 26.01 -13.93
N ALA A 443 -2.37 25.94 -15.25
CA ALA A 443 -2.54 27.12 -16.10
C ALA A 443 -4.01 27.57 -15.99
N LEU A 444 -4.22 28.83 -15.63
CA LEU A 444 -5.56 29.36 -15.30
C LEU A 444 -6.28 30.01 -16.50
N GLY A 445 -5.57 30.28 -17.59
CA GLY A 445 -6.11 30.97 -18.75
C GLY A 445 -6.47 30.07 -19.93
N LYS A 446 -6.95 30.70 -21.00
CA LYS A 446 -7.35 30.03 -22.24
C LYS A 446 -6.12 29.68 -23.07
N ARG A 447 -5.90 28.39 -23.29
CA ARG A 447 -4.83 27.91 -24.16
C ARG A 447 -5.10 28.32 -25.61
N PHE A 448 -4.16 29.03 -26.21
CA PHE A 448 -4.22 29.48 -27.61
C PHE A 448 -3.12 28.86 -28.48
N PHE A 449 -2.16 28.16 -27.89
CA PHE A 449 -1.10 27.49 -28.62
C PHE A 449 -0.78 26.15 -27.96
N THR A 450 -0.63 25.11 -28.77
CA THR A 450 -0.10 23.80 -28.37
C THR A 450 0.91 23.36 -29.42
N ALA A 451 2.13 23.06 -28.97
CA ALA A 451 3.16 22.58 -29.87
C ALA A 451 2.83 21.17 -30.37
N PRO A 452 2.99 20.91 -31.67
CA PRO A 452 2.80 19.59 -32.26
C PRO A 452 3.94 18.66 -31.81
N ASP A 453 3.92 17.38 -32.16
CA ASP A 453 5.02 16.49 -31.76
C ASP A 453 6.36 16.86 -32.42
N GLY A 454 7.47 16.60 -31.74
CA GLY A 454 8.81 16.87 -32.26
C GLY A 454 9.27 18.35 -32.18
N HIS A 455 10.57 18.54 -32.12
CA HIS A 455 11.25 19.83 -32.03
C HIS A 455 10.98 20.70 -33.27
N PRO A 456 10.85 22.03 -33.17
CA PRO A 456 10.57 22.88 -34.33
C PRO A 456 11.80 23.13 -35.23
N LEU A 457 13.03 22.99 -34.71
CA LEU A 457 14.26 23.13 -35.50
C LEU A 457 14.82 21.78 -35.93
N ARG A 458 15.40 21.73 -37.14
CA ARG A 458 16.25 20.64 -37.64
C ARG A 458 17.56 21.24 -38.15
N ILE A 459 18.68 20.59 -37.83
CA ILE A 459 20.00 20.99 -38.32
C ILE A 459 20.62 19.76 -38.99
N GLY A 460 20.89 19.87 -40.28
CA GLY A 460 21.27 18.77 -41.16
C GLY A 460 20.05 18.14 -41.83
N ASN A 461 19.77 16.87 -41.51
CA ASN A 461 18.67 16.11 -42.10
C ASN A 461 17.29 16.54 -41.51
N PRO A 462 16.35 17.06 -42.30
CA PRO A 462 15.07 17.55 -41.81
C PRO A 462 14.06 16.44 -41.44
N ASP A 463 14.28 15.20 -41.87
CA ASP A 463 13.38 14.07 -41.62
C ASP A 463 13.69 13.31 -40.33
N VAL A 464 14.80 13.63 -39.66
CA VAL A 464 15.23 12.97 -38.43
C VAL A 464 14.99 13.89 -37.24
N GLU A 465 14.41 13.36 -36.16
CA GLU A 465 14.24 14.09 -34.91
C GLU A 465 15.62 14.45 -34.31
N PRO A 466 15.90 15.71 -33.97
CA PRO A 466 17.21 16.11 -33.52
C PRO A 466 17.48 15.64 -32.09
N THR A 467 18.76 15.48 -31.79
CA THR A 467 19.22 15.41 -30.41
C THR A 467 19.25 16.81 -29.82
N VAL A 468 18.70 16.97 -28.62
CA VAL A 468 18.66 18.26 -27.92
C VAL A 468 19.31 18.17 -26.55
N LYS A 469 19.94 19.25 -26.13
CA LYS A 469 20.58 19.33 -24.81
C LYS A 469 20.39 20.71 -24.20
N PHE A 470 19.63 20.78 -23.12
CA PHE A 470 19.45 22.03 -22.39
C PHE A 470 20.71 22.42 -21.61
N ARG A 471 21.16 23.67 -21.79
CA ARG A 471 22.34 24.23 -21.11
C ARG A 471 21.96 25.17 -19.97
N GLY A 472 20.75 25.75 -20.01
CA GLY A 472 20.24 26.63 -18.97
C GLY A 472 19.43 27.79 -19.54
N TYR A 473 19.23 28.83 -18.75
CA TYR A 473 18.77 30.12 -19.24
C TYR A 473 19.40 31.24 -18.41
N ARG A 474 19.46 32.44 -19.00
CA ARG A 474 19.80 33.68 -18.29
C ARG A 474 18.65 34.66 -18.43
N LEU A 475 18.52 35.56 -17.45
CA LEU A 475 17.53 36.63 -17.52
C LEU A 475 18.15 37.85 -18.19
N VAL A 476 17.59 38.26 -19.32
CA VAL A 476 17.94 39.50 -20.02
C VAL A 476 16.74 40.44 -19.87
N ASN A 477 16.88 41.52 -19.11
CA ASN A 477 15.77 42.40 -18.74
C ASN A 477 14.59 41.63 -18.13
N LYS A 478 14.89 40.69 -17.22
CA LYS A 478 13.94 39.77 -16.55
C LYS A 478 13.23 38.76 -17.47
N LEU A 479 13.40 38.84 -18.79
CA LEU A 479 12.95 37.80 -19.73
C LEU A 479 13.96 36.66 -19.81
N PRO A 480 13.51 35.39 -19.78
CA PRO A 480 14.41 34.26 -19.94
C PRO A 480 14.87 34.14 -21.40
N GLU A 481 16.17 34.10 -21.58
CA GLU A 481 16.84 33.63 -22.79
C GLU A 481 17.34 32.21 -22.53
N PHE A 482 16.67 31.24 -23.15
CA PHE A 482 16.99 29.82 -23.02
C PHE A 482 18.19 29.47 -23.89
N ASP A 483 19.14 28.70 -23.35
CA ASP A 483 20.35 28.23 -24.01
C ASP A 483 20.30 26.70 -24.08
N PHE A 484 20.40 26.15 -25.29
CA PHE A 484 20.37 24.72 -25.55
C PHE A 484 21.15 24.37 -26.82
N GLU A 485 21.33 23.09 -27.08
CA GLU A 485 21.92 22.59 -28.33
C GLU A 485 20.87 21.84 -29.15
N VAL A 486 20.99 21.92 -30.47
CA VAL A 486 20.27 21.08 -31.43
C VAL A 486 21.31 20.43 -32.34
N ASN A 487 21.44 19.10 -32.29
CA ASN A 487 22.49 18.34 -32.98
C ASN A 487 23.90 18.93 -32.76
N GLY A 488 24.19 19.36 -31.52
CA GLY A 488 25.48 19.95 -31.12
C GLY A 488 25.68 21.43 -31.49
N VAL A 489 24.78 22.04 -32.27
CA VAL A 489 24.83 23.48 -32.55
C VAL A 489 24.17 24.26 -31.43
N PRO A 490 24.85 25.25 -30.81
CA PRO A 490 24.25 26.10 -29.79
C PRO A 490 23.09 26.92 -30.35
N VAL A 491 22.00 27.02 -29.59
CA VAL A 491 20.81 27.80 -29.91
C VAL A 491 20.40 28.58 -28.67
N ARG A 492 20.15 29.88 -28.86
CA ARG A 492 19.46 30.70 -27.87
C ARG A 492 18.07 31.03 -28.35
N GLN A 493 17.09 30.95 -27.45
CA GLN A 493 15.71 31.33 -27.73
C GLN A 493 15.21 32.34 -26.71
N ARG A 494 14.63 33.43 -27.20
CA ARG A 494 13.79 34.34 -26.41
C ARG A 494 12.35 34.27 -26.92
N VAL A 495 11.40 34.32 -25.99
CA VAL A 495 9.97 34.33 -26.31
C VAL A 495 9.37 35.59 -25.73
N ARG A 496 8.70 36.37 -26.58
CA ARG A 496 8.06 37.64 -26.24
C ARG A 496 6.57 37.56 -26.59
N LYS A 497 5.78 38.44 -25.96
CA LYS A 497 4.41 38.67 -26.36
C LYS A 497 4.42 39.38 -27.72
N ALA A 498 3.68 38.86 -28.69
CA ALA A 498 3.52 39.52 -29.97
C ALA A 498 2.54 40.69 -29.88
N THR A 499 2.56 41.57 -30.89
CA THR A 499 1.56 42.65 -31.01
C THR A 499 0.16 42.12 -31.31
N ALA A 500 0.07 41.00 -32.03
CA ALA A 500 -1.16 40.30 -32.28
C ALA A 500 -1.66 39.60 -31.00
N GLU A 501 -2.99 39.58 -30.82
CA GLU A 501 -3.63 38.85 -29.73
C GLU A 501 -3.35 37.33 -29.84
N ASP A 502 -3.29 36.64 -28.70
CA ASP A 502 -3.11 35.18 -28.64
C ASP A 502 -1.93 34.68 -29.51
N SER A 503 -0.82 35.43 -29.48
CA SER A 503 0.36 35.20 -30.32
C SER A 503 1.67 35.43 -29.56
N LEU A 504 2.72 34.71 -29.95
CA LEU A 504 4.06 34.82 -29.39
C LEU A 504 5.11 35.09 -30.47
N ASP A 505 6.08 35.93 -30.16
CA ASP A 505 7.26 36.16 -31.01
C ASP A 505 8.44 35.38 -30.44
N TRP A 506 8.99 34.47 -31.25
CA TRP A 506 10.17 33.67 -30.89
C TRP A 506 11.37 34.21 -31.64
N GLU A 507 12.37 34.65 -30.91
CA GLU A 507 13.67 35.04 -31.46
C GLU A 507 14.66 33.91 -31.24
N PHE A 508 15.28 33.43 -32.31
CA PHE A 508 16.35 32.44 -32.26
C PHE A 508 17.68 33.06 -32.63
N GLU A 509 18.74 32.69 -31.91
CA GLU A 509 20.13 32.94 -32.26
C GLU A 509 20.88 31.61 -32.35
N LEU A 510 21.46 31.32 -33.51
CA LEU A 510 22.19 30.10 -33.81
C LEU A 510 23.70 30.32 -33.68
N GLY A 511 24.38 29.33 -33.11
CA GLY A 511 25.83 29.21 -33.20
C GLY A 511 26.30 28.93 -34.63
N PRO A 512 27.62 29.04 -34.89
CA PRO A 512 28.18 28.72 -36.21
C PRO A 512 27.86 27.28 -36.64
N THR A 513 27.40 27.11 -37.88
CA THR A 513 27.16 25.79 -38.49
C THR A 513 27.28 25.88 -40.01
N ASN A 514 27.76 24.80 -40.63
CA ASN A 514 27.78 24.61 -42.09
C ASN A 514 26.60 23.74 -42.57
N GLU A 515 25.82 23.18 -41.64
CA GLU A 515 24.66 22.36 -41.93
C GLU A 515 23.46 23.21 -42.37
N THR A 516 22.57 22.61 -43.18
CA THR A 516 21.31 23.28 -43.53
C THR A 516 20.38 23.32 -42.31
N VAL A 517 19.80 24.48 -42.02
CA VAL A 517 18.87 24.66 -40.90
C VAL A 517 17.45 24.77 -41.43
N TRP A 518 16.55 24.00 -40.82
CA TRP A 518 15.14 23.99 -41.15
C TRP A 518 14.29 24.34 -39.94
N TYR A 519 13.21 25.06 -40.18
CA TYR A 519 12.12 25.26 -39.23
C TYR A 519 10.88 24.51 -39.71
N MET A 520 10.28 23.70 -38.86
CA MET A 520 9.12 22.86 -39.19
C MET A 520 7.82 23.68 -39.12
N THR A 521 7.13 23.86 -40.25
CA THR A 521 5.86 24.60 -40.32
C THR A 521 4.70 23.60 -40.43
N ARG A 522 4.12 23.20 -39.29
CA ARG A 522 3.08 22.16 -39.25
C ARG A 522 1.67 22.72 -39.39
N THR A 523 0.78 21.90 -39.96
CA THR A 523 -0.65 22.18 -40.08
C THR A 523 -1.29 22.50 -38.73
N GLY A 524 -2.12 23.55 -38.69
CA GLY A 524 -2.85 23.98 -37.49
C GLY A 524 -2.16 25.10 -36.69
N ILE A 525 -0.92 25.46 -37.04
CA ILE A 525 -0.18 26.58 -36.44
C ILE A 525 0.16 27.58 -37.54
N ILE A 526 -0.25 28.83 -37.36
CA ILE A 526 0.19 29.94 -38.19
C ILE A 526 1.60 30.31 -37.72
N THR A 527 2.55 30.20 -38.63
CA THR A 527 3.93 30.63 -38.42
C THR A 527 4.25 31.70 -39.44
N THR A 528 4.57 32.90 -38.97
CA THR A 528 4.95 34.03 -39.81
C THR A 528 6.42 34.34 -39.60
N PHE A 529 7.13 34.56 -40.69
CA PHE A 529 8.57 34.80 -40.71
C PHE A 529 8.85 36.16 -41.34
N ALA A 530 9.97 36.78 -40.97
CA ALA A 530 10.46 37.95 -41.69
C ALA A 530 10.76 37.61 -43.16
N SER A 531 10.55 38.56 -44.08
CA SER A 531 10.79 38.34 -45.50
C SER A 531 12.27 38.03 -45.78
N GLY A 532 12.55 37.03 -46.64
CA GLY A 532 13.90 36.74 -47.13
C GLY A 532 14.77 35.85 -46.22
N ILE A 533 14.23 35.35 -45.10
CA ILE A 533 15.01 34.49 -44.19
C ILE A 533 15.18 33.05 -44.68
N GLY A 534 14.46 32.64 -45.73
CA GLY A 534 14.47 31.27 -46.23
C GLY A 534 13.47 30.98 -47.34
N GLN A 535 13.46 29.73 -47.79
CA GLN A 535 12.54 29.20 -48.81
C GLN A 535 11.64 28.14 -48.20
N SER A 536 10.33 28.25 -48.43
CA SER A 536 9.36 27.25 -47.96
C SER A 536 9.35 26.03 -48.88
N GLU A 537 9.49 24.84 -48.30
CA GLU A 537 9.53 23.56 -49.00
C GLU A 537 8.72 22.54 -48.18
N ASN A 538 7.65 21.96 -48.74
CA ASN A 538 6.90 20.85 -48.15
C ASN A 538 6.51 20.99 -46.65
N GLY A 539 5.98 22.15 -46.23
CA GLY A 539 5.60 22.37 -44.83
C GLY A 539 6.81 22.54 -43.88
N ARG A 540 7.93 23.00 -44.43
CA ARG A 540 9.15 23.37 -43.70
C ARG A 540 9.71 24.65 -44.32
N LEU A 541 10.45 25.41 -43.54
CA LEU A 541 11.20 26.57 -44.01
C LEU A 541 12.68 26.24 -43.96
N ARG A 542 13.33 26.23 -45.13
CA ARG A 542 14.78 26.15 -45.26
C ARG A 542 15.38 27.52 -45.05
N LEU A 543 16.16 27.72 -44.00
CA LEU A 543 16.79 29.02 -43.74
C LEU A 543 17.92 29.29 -44.73
N THR A 544 18.10 30.56 -45.11
CA THR A 544 19.20 31.01 -45.96
C THR A 544 20.54 30.64 -45.30
N PRO A 545 21.52 30.06 -46.03
CA PRO A 545 22.82 29.73 -45.47
C PRO A 545 23.49 30.92 -44.76
N GLY A 546 24.06 30.67 -43.58
CA GLY A 546 24.69 31.73 -42.76
C GLY A 546 23.74 32.53 -41.86
N THR A 547 22.43 32.25 -41.89
CA THR A 547 21.46 32.88 -40.96
C THR A 547 21.83 32.58 -39.52
N ARG A 548 22.20 33.63 -38.76
CA ARG A 548 22.51 33.52 -37.32
C ARG A 548 21.36 33.93 -36.41
N ARG A 549 20.45 34.77 -36.89
CA ARG A 549 19.28 35.21 -36.12
C ARG A 549 18.05 35.23 -37.01
N PHE A 550 16.94 34.78 -36.47
CA PHE A 550 15.65 34.86 -37.14
C PHE A 550 14.52 34.91 -36.10
N GLU A 551 13.40 35.49 -36.51
CA GLU A 551 12.20 35.60 -35.68
C GLU A 551 11.05 34.82 -36.31
N VAL A 552 10.24 34.22 -35.44
CA VAL A 552 9.04 33.47 -35.82
C VAL A 552 7.89 33.94 -34.94
N MET A 553 6.87 34.53 -35.56
CA MET A 553 5.61 34.79 -34.88
C MET A 553 4.76 33.53 -34.98
N VAL A 554 4.26 33.07 -33.83
CA VAL A 554 3.48 31.84 -33.71
C VAL A 554 2.11 32.15 -33.13
N SER A 555 1.07 31.71 -33.83
CA SER A 555 -0.32 31.72 -33.36
C SER A 555 -1.05 30.47 -33.84
N GLN A 556 -2.14 30.07 -33.19
CA GLN A 556 -2.93 28.93 -33.66
C GLN A 556 -3.76 29.32 -34.89
N GLY A 557 -3.71 28.50 -35.94
CA GLY A 557 -4.60 28.66 -37.08
C GLY A 557 -6.04 28.35 -36.69
N LYS A 558 -7.01 29.06 -37.27
CA LYS A 558 -8.44 28.70 -37.15
C LYS A 558 -8.67 27.32 -37.78
N GLY A 559 -8.42 26.25 -37.04
CA GLY A 559 -8.90 24.92 -37.35
C GLY A 559 -10.42 24.92 -37.15
N ARG A 560 -11.17 24.55 -38.19
CA ARG A 560 -12.62 24.31 -38.08
C ARG A 560 -12.87 23.36 -36.90
N ALA A 561 -13.72 23.78 -35.97
CA ALA A 561 -14.37 22.86 -35.06
C ALA A 561 -15.13 21.82 -35.91
N ASN A 562 -14.77 20.55 -35.76
CA ASN A 562 -15.65 19.43 -36.12
C ASN A 562 -16.28 18.92 -34.84
#